data_AF-A0A2S7YMF1-F1
#
_entry.id   AF-A0A2S7YMF1-F1
#
_cell.length_a   1.000
_cell.length_b   1.000
_cell.length_c   1.000
_cell.angle_alpha   90.00
_cell.angle_beta   90.00
_cell.angle_gamma   90.00
#
_symmetry.space_group_name_H-M   'P 1'
#
loop_
_entity.id
_entity.type
_entity.pdbx_description
1 polymer ?
#
loop_
_entity_poly.entity_id
_entity_poly.type
_entity_poly.pdbx_seq_one_letter_code
_entity_poly.pdbx_strand_id
1 'polypeptide(L)'
;MQQPPPRHSKAASAQLPSSILYRSPDSATVVLDIPRSLEESQVRLGEEHDARCRIYSSAAPVTPFATPEPVHGVDPDATASPAAQIDALMTAESLRSTLDALSRSYTGEYCLPRLTAPEISSPSTSSSSPSSQAAGSEPYIPPDAHHLHGSIYHLKPSFTQLAPKFRLIIMDPPWPNRSVRRTTARYKTARSLSDVQSLLRAVPVPAHLADDGLVAVWITNKPRIAELLRGVLAEWGLHVAAEWTWLKVTADGRPLYPLDSAWRKPWERLLVAKRIGRAAPDGLAPKTIVAVPDVHSRKPSLRGLFGDLLGPDYVGLEVFARGLTAGWWSWGDEVLKFQQPQHWHTLQNQ
;
A
#
# COMPACT_ATOMS: atom_id res chain seq x y z
N MET A 1 0.85 -59.83 -20.26
CA MET A 1 -0.03 -58.73 -19.81
C MET A 1 0.73 -57.92 -18.77
N GLN A 2 1.28 -56.77 -19.16
CA GLN A 2 1.95 -55.86 -18.21
C GLN A 2 0.88 -54.98 -17.55
N GLN A 3 0.92 -54.91 -16.22
CA GLN A 3 0.07 -54.01 -15.44
C GLN A 3 0.43 -52.54 -15.75
N PRO A 4 -0.56 -51.62 -15.82
CA PRO A 4 -0.27 -50.22 -16.01
C PRO A 4 0.37 -49.62 -14.74
N PRO A 5 1.23 -48.60 -14.86
CA PRO A 5 1.86 -47.97 -13.71
C PRO A 5 0.81 -47.22 -12.87
N PRO A 6 1.04 -47.06 -11.56
CA PRO A 6 0.11 -46.36 -10.68
C PRO A 6 0.03 -44.89 -11.10
N ARG A 7 -1.21 -44.39 -11.27
CA ARG A 7 -1.47 -42.96 -11.44
C ARG A 7 -1.05 -42.24 -10.17
N HIS A 8 0.06 -41.50 -10.23
CA HIS A 8 0.37 -40.49 -9.23
C HIS A 8 -0.79 -39.49 -9.20
N SER A 9 -1.57 -39.48 -8.12
CA SER A 9 -2.49 -38.38 -7.87
C SER A 9 -1.65 -37.12 -7.69
N LYS A 10 -1.72 -36.18 -8.63
CA LYS A 10 -1.32 -34.80 -8.37
C LYS A 10 -2.06 -34.38 -7.09
N ALA A 11 -1.34 -34.20 -6.00
CA ALA A 11 -1.88 -33.51 -4.84
C ALA A 11 -2.43 -32.18 -5.36
N ALA A 12 -3.74 -31.98 -5.24
CA ALA A 12 -4.33 -30.69 -5.54
C ALA A 12 -3.62 -29.67 -4.66
N SER A 13 -2.80 -28.81 -5.27
CA SER A 13 -2.19 -27.68 -4.57
C SER A 13 -3.31 -26.93 -3.88
N ALA A 14 -3.34 -26.95 -2.55
CA ALA A 14 -4.37 -26.29 -1.77
C ALA A 14 -4.39 -24.81 -2.16
N GLN A 15 -5.54 -24.33 -2.60
CA GLN A 15 -5.74 -22.95 -3.01
C GLN A 15 -5.48 -22.03 -1.81
N LEU A 16 -4.69 -20.97 -2.01
CA LEU A 16 -4.44 -19.98 -0.96
C LEU A 16 -5.70 -19.13 -0.73
N PRO A 17 -5.96 -18.70 0.52
CA PRO A 17 -7.12 -17.87 0.85
C PRO A 17 -7.05 -16.48 0.21
N SER A 18 -8.21 -15.82 0.08
CA SER A 18 -8.30 -14.44 -0.41
C SER A 18 -7.64 -13.46 0.56
N SER A 19 -7.10 -12.35 0.04
CA SER A 19 -6.66 -11.23 0.88
C SER A 19 -7.79 -10.51 1.62
N ILE A 20 -9.03 -10.55 1.11
CA ILE A 20 -10.19 -9.97 1.79
C ILE A 20 -10.73 -10.98 2.79
N LEU A 21 -10.46 -10.74 4.07
CA LEU A 21 -10.86 -11.65 5.16
C LEU A 21 -12.30 -11.40 5.62
N TYR A 22 -12.77 -10.17 5.48
CA TYR A 22 -14.14 -9.78 5.80
C TYR A 22 -14.54 -8.53 5.02
N ARG A 23 -15.83 -8.43 4.71
CA ARG A 23 -16.48 -7.24 4.16
C ARG A 23 -17.80 -7.02 4.88
N SER A 24 -18.05 -5.80 5.36
CA SER A 24 -19.35 -5.44 5.92
C SER A 24 -20.44 -5.49 4.84
N PRO A 25 -21.72 -5.69 5.20
CA PRO A 25 -22.82 -5.75 4.22
C PRO A 25 -22.91 -4.53 3.30
N ASP A 26 -22.58 -3.35 3.82
CA ASP A 26 -22.54 -2.08 3.08
C ASP A 26 -21.20 -1.82 2.34
N SER A 27 -20.24 -2.75 2.45
CA SER A 27 -18.88 -2.63 1.92
C SER A 27 -18.07 -1.43 2.42
N ALA A 28 -18.54 -0.72 3.46
CA ALA A 28 -17.85 0.42 4.05
C ALA A 28 -16.63 -0.01 4.88
N THR A 29 -16.60 -1.24 5.37
CA THR A 29 -15.50 -1.80 6.15
C THR A 29 -14.97 -3.08 5.50
N VAL A 30 -13.65 -3.17 5.37
CA VAL A 30 -12.96 -4.36 4.85
C VAL A 30 -11.85 -4.74 5.82
N VAL A 31 -11.77 -6.03 6.20
CA VAL A 31 -10.57 -6.59 6.84
C VAL A 31 -9.70 -7.17 5.74
N LEU A 32 -8.48 -6.65 5.59
CA LEU A 32 -7.58 -6.97 4.48
C LEU A 32 -6.25 -7.53 5.01
N ASP A 33 -5.84 -8.68 4.49
CA ASP A 33 -4.50 -9.22 4.71
C ASP A 33 -3.50 -8.55 3.74
N ILE A 34 -2.60 -7.74 4.30
CA ILE A 34 -1.62 -6.98 3.50
C ILE A 34 -0.72 -7.91 2.70
N PRO A 35 -0.04 -8.91 3.29
CA PRO A 35 0.84 -9.78 2.51
C PRO A 35 0.13 -10.46 1.35
N ARG A 36 -1.03 -11.06 1.61
CA ARG A 36 -1.80 -11.72 0.57
C ARG A 36 -2.27 -10.76 -0.51
N SER A 37 -2.68 -9.53 -0.17
CA SER A 37 -3.08 -8.53 -1.18
C SER A 37 -1.95 -8.19 -2.16
N LEU A 38 -0.70 -8.21 -1.70
CA LEU A 38 0.49 -7.93 -2.51
C LEU A 38 0.90 -9.14 -3.34
N GLU A 39 0.74 -10.35 -2.80
CA GLU A 39 0.93 -11.61 -3.54
C GLU A 39 -0.09 -11.72 -4.68
N GLU A 40 -1.37 -11.45 -4.40
CA GLU A 40 -2.45 -11.43 -5.39
C GLU A 40 -2.24 -10.37 -6.47
N SER A 41 -1.58 -9.25 -6.16
CA SER A 41 -1.27 -8.23 -7.17
C SER A 41 -0.13 -8.61 -8.13
N GLN A 42 0.53 -9.76 -7.92
CA GLN A 42 1.59 -10.25 -8.81
C GLN A 42 1.10 -11.16 -9.94
N VAL A 43 -0.19 -11.44 -10.02
CA VAL A 43 -0.83 -12.20 -11.10
C VAL A 43 -1.89 -11.33 -11.77
N ARG A 44 -2.35 -11.71 -12.98
CA ARG A 44 -3.33 -10.88 -13.69
C ARG A 44 -4.61 -10.73 -12.88
N LEU A 45 -5.34 -9.65 -13.16
CA LEU A 45 -6.61 -9.38 -12.50
C LEU A 45 -7.59 -10.49 -12.88
N GLY A 46 -8.22 -11.13 -11.89
CA GLY A 46 -9.04 -12.33 -12.08
C GLY A 46 -8.28 -13.66 -11.94
N GLU A 47 -6.94 -13.64 -11.92
CA GLU A 47 -6.08 -14.82 -11.69
C GLU A 47 -5.56 -14.88 -10.24
N GLU A 48 -6.11 -14.12 -9.29
CA GLU A 48 -5.62 -14.03 -7.90
C GLU A 48 -5.53 -15.40 -7.22
N HIS A 49 -6.45 -16.28 -7.59
CA HIS A 49 -6.49 -17.69 -7.21
C HIS A 49 -5.18 -18.41 -7.53
N ASP A 50 -4.44 -18.02 -8.57
CA ASP A 50 -3.19 -18.62 -9.06
C ASP A 50 -1.94 -17.97 -8.47
N ALA A 51 -2.06 -16.93 -7.65
CA ALA A 51 -0.92 -16.34 -6.95
C ALA A 51 -0.32 -17.35 -5.96
N ARG A 52 0.76 -18.04 -6.38
CA ARG A 52 1.51 -19.01 -5.57
C ARG A 52 2.77 -18.42 -4.92
N CYS A 53 3.30 -17.32 -5.47
CA CYS A 53 4.45 -16.63 -4.90
C CYS A 53 4.07 -16.05 -3.54
N ARG A 54 4.89 -16.34 -2.52
CA ARG A 54 4.69 -15.81 -1.17
C ARG A 54 5.72 -14.74 -0.87
N ILE A 55 5.33 -13.70 -0.11
CA ILE A 55 6.26 -12.65 0.30
C ILE A 55 6.77 -12.88 1.72
N TYR A 56 8.01 -12.50 1.95
CA TYR A 56 8.51 -12.33 3.31
C TYR A 56 7.91 -11.07 3.93
N SER A 57 7.54 -11.18 5.20
CA SER A 57 6.77 -10.20 5.97
C SER A 57 7.39 -10.02 7.35
N SER A 58 7.10 -8.89 8.00
CA SER A 58 7.43 -8.71 9.41
C SER A 58 6.48 -9.52 10.28
N ALA A 59 6.91 -9.88 11.50
CA ALA A 59 6.02 -10.49 12.49
C ALA A 59 4.79 -9.59 12.72
N ALA A 60 3.61 -10.20 12.77
CA ALA A 60 2.37 -9.49 13.06
C ALA A 60 2.43 -8.93 14.50
N PRO A 61 2.18 -7.63 14.72
CA PRO A 61 2.13 -7.10 16.08
C PRO A 61 1.02 -7.76 16.89
N VAL A 62 1.37 -8.38 18.02
CA VAL A 62 0.41 -9.07 18.90
C VAL A 62 -0.11 -8.18 20.04
N THR A 63 0.57 -7.06 20.29
CA THR A 63 0.20 -6.09 21.32
C THR A 63 0.25 -4.67 20.76
N PRO A 64 -0.65 -3.77 21.18
CA PRO A 64 -0.54 -2.35 20.89
C PRO A 64 0.82 -1.81 21.30
N PHE A 65 1.31 -0.84 20.55
CA PHE A 65 2.58 -0.19 20.84
C PHE A 65 2.41 0.87 21.93
N ALA A 66 3.44 1.04 22.74
CA ALA A 66 3.49 2.12 23.71
C ALA A 66 3.43 3.47 22.97
N THR A 67 2.57 4.37 23.45
CA THR A 67 2.53 5.74 22.96
C THR A 67 3.78 6.46 23.48
N PRO A 68 4.63 7.04 22.62
CA PRO A 68 5.79 7.76 23.09
C PRO A 68 5.34 8.96 23.93
N GLU A 69 5.89 9.09 25.14
CA GLU A 69 5.66 10.27 25.98
C GLU A 69 6.23 11.53 25.33
N PRO A 70 5.53 12.68 25.40
CA PRO A 70 6.02 13.93 24.86
C PRO A 70 7.26 14.41 25.63
N VAL A 71 8.42 14.41 24.97
CA VAL A 71 9.71 14.91 25.54
C VAL A 71 9.61 16.36 26.07
N HIS A 72 8.61 17.15 25.61
CA HIS A 72 8.42 18.55 26.00
C HIS A 72 6.97 18.92 26.38
N GLY A 73 6.06 17.96 26.56
CA GLY A 73 4.67 18.24 26.93
C GLY A 73 3.83 19.04 25.91
N VAL A 74 4.37 19.44 24.75
CA VAL A 74 3.64 20.20 23.72
C VAL A 74 2.83 19.24 22.86
N ASP A 75 1.50 19.31 22.96
CA ASP A 75 0.60 18.60 22.07
C ASP A 75 0.87 19.02 20.60
N PRO A 76 1.23 18.10 19.69
CA PRO A 76 1.46 18.42 18.28
C PRO A 76 0.21 18.98 17.59
N ASP A 77 -0.98 18.68 18.10
CA ASP A 77 -2.27 19.14 17.60
C ASP A 77 -2.67 20.53 18.16
N ALA A 78 -1.93 21.08 19.14
CA ALA A 78 -2.19 22.42 19.70
C ALA A 78 -2.05 23.56 18.67
N THR A 79 -1.37 23.29 17.54
CA THR A 79 -1.21 24.25 16.43
C THR A 79 -2.15 23.98 15.26
N ALA A 80 -3.00 22.96 15.35
CA ALA A 80 -3.99 22.65 14.33
C ALA A 80 -5.18 23.63 14.40
N SER A 81 -5.83 23.86 13.26
CA SER A 81 -7.06 24.67 13.24
C SER A 81 -8.22 23.92 13.93
N PRO A 82 -9.25 24.61 14.44
CA PRO A 82 -10.42 23.96 15.02
C PRO A 82 -11.08 22.94 14.07
N ALA A 83 -11.14 23.27 12.77
CA ALA A 83 -11.68 22.35 11.76
C ALA A 83 -10.85 21.07 11.64
N ALA A 84 -9.52 21.17 11.69
CA ALA A 84 -8.65 20.00 11.66
C ALA A 84 -8.75 19.13 12.94
N GLN A 85 -8.95 19.76 14.09
CA GLN A 85 -9.18 19.04 15.35
C GLN A 85 -10.51 18.28 15.30
N ILE A 86 -11.57 18.92 14.81
CA ILE A 86 -12.88 18.28 14.60
C ILE A 86 -12.75 17.10 13.61
N ASP A 87 -12.08 17.29 12.48
CA ASP A 87 -11.85 16.23 11.48
C ASP A 87 -11.13 15.01 12.09
N ALA A 88 -10.11 15.24 12.91
CA ALA A 88 -9.40 14.17 13.61
C ALA A 88 -10.30 13.44 14.64
N LEU A 89 -11.13 14.17 15.39
CA LEU A 89 -12.08 13.58 16.34
C LEU A 89 -13.16 12.77 15.64
N MET A 90 -13.72 13.30 14.55
CA MET A 90 -14.72 12.60 13.73
C MET A 90 -14.15 11.33 13.11
N THR A 91 -12.90 11.40 12.63
CA THR A 91 -12.19 10.21 12.13
C THR A 91 -12.02 9.17 13.24
N ALA A 92 -11.53 9.58 14.42
CA ALA A 92 -11.35 8.67 15.54
C ALA A 92 -12.67 8.01 15.97
N GLU A 93 -13.77 8.76 16.00
CA GLU A 93 -15.09 8.23 16.39
C GLU A 93 -15.67 7.27 15.35
N SER A 94 -15.52 7.59 14.05
CA SER A 94 -15.88 6.67 12.97
C SER A 94 -15.12 5.34 13.06
N LEU A 95 -13.83 5.40 13.41
CA LEU A 95 -13.01 4.21 13.61
C LEU A 95 -13.40 3.42 14.88
N ARG A 96 -13.79 4.09 15.98
CA ARG A 96 -14.36 3.41 17.15
C ARG A 96 -15.63 2.66 16.78
N SER A 97 -16.56 3.34 16.10
CA SER A 97 -17.81 2.73 15.60
C SER A 97 -17.53 1.54 14.67
N THR A 98 -16.51 1.63 13.82
CA THR A 98 -16.08 0.53 12.95
C THR A 98 -15.59 -0.67 13.75
N LEU A 99 -14.75 -0.47 14.77
CA LEU A 99 -14.26 -1.54 15.63
C LEU A 99 -15.37 -2.19 16.46
N ASP A 100 -16.31 -1.39 16.96
CA ASP A 100 -17.48 -1.89 17.70
C ASP A 100 -18.44 -2.69 16.80
N ALA A 101 -18.57 -2.32 15.53
CA ALA A 101 -19.30 -3.13 14.56
C ALA A 101 -18.56 -4.44 14.28
N LEU A 102 -17.26 -4.39 14.00
CA LEU A 102 -16.44 -5.57 13.71
C LEU A 102 -16.42 -6.56 14.88
N SER A 103 -16.31 -6.10 16.12
CA SER A 103 -16.30 -6.99 17.30
C SER A 103 -17.60 -7.81 17.45
N ARG A 104 -18.70 -7.33 16.88
CA ARG A 104 -20.00 -8.03 16.87
C ARG A 104 -20.21 -8.92 15.65
N SER A 105 -19.56 -8.61 14.52
CA SER A 105 -19.86 -9.24 13.22
C SER A 105 -18.70 -10.06 12.64
N TYR A 106 -17.49 -9.96 13.19
CA TYR A 106 -16.30 -10.62 12.67
C TYR A 106 -15.48 -11.28 13.79
N THR A 107 -15.33 -12.61 13.70
CA THR A 107 -14.57 -13.43 14.66
C THR A 107 -13.33 -14.09 14.05
N GLY A 108 -13.04 -13.79 12.78
CA GLY A 108 -11.88 -14.33 12.08
C GLY A 108 -10.57 -13.63 12.47
N GLU A 109 -9.46 -14.16 11.97
CA GLU A 109 -8.13 -13.56 12.17
C GLU A 109 -7.98 -12.27 11.38
N TYR A 110 -7.20 -11.31 11.88
CA TYR A 110 -6.94 -10.04 11.15
C TYR A 110 -5.76 -10.12 10.19
N CYS A 111 -5.02 -11.23 10.20
CA CYS A 111 -3.95 -11.52 9.27
C CYS A 111 -3.78 -13.02 9.08
N LEU A 112 -3.42 -13.43 7.87
CA LEU A 112 -3.07 -14.80 7.53
C LEU A 112 -1.65 -15.14 8.06
N PRO A 113 -1.29 -16.44 8.15
CA PRO A 113 0.05 -16.86 8.53
C PRO A 113 1.14 -16.21 7.65
N ARG A 114 2.01 -15.44 8.31
CA ARG A 114 3.12 -14.71 7.68
C ARG A 114 4.36 -15.58 7.56
N LEU A 115 5.06 -15.47 6.43
CA LEU A 115 6.42 -16.00 6.28
C LEU A 115 7.41 -14.91 6.68
N THR A 116 8.27 -15.19 7.64
CA THR A 116 9.38 -14.29 8.01
C THR A 116 10.63 -14.68 7.22
N ALA A 117 11.41 -13.69 6.79
CA ALA A 117 12.69 -13.96 6.15
C ALA A 117 13.61 -14.75 7.11
N PRO A 118 14.39 -15.73 6.62
CA PRO A 118 15.38 -16.41 7.45
C PRO A 118 16.39 -15.38 7.98
N GLU A 119 16.79 -15.51 9.25
CA GLU A 119 17.90 -14.72 9.78
C GLU A 119 19.18 -15.13 9.04
N ILE A 120 19.77 -14.20 8.30
CA ILE A 120 21.11 -14.41 7.72
C ILE A 120 22.07 -14.35 8.90
N SER A 121 22.46 -15.51 9.43
CA SER A 121 23.53 -15.61 10.41
C SER A 121 24.79 -14.98 9.82
N SER A 122 25.23 -13.86 10.42
CA SER A 122 26.50 -13.20 10.11
C SER A 122 27.61 -14.26 10.08
N PRO A 123 28.46 -14.33 9.04
CA PRO A 123 29.54 -15.30 9.05
C PRO A 123 30.51 -14.94 10.16
N SER A 124 30.71 -15.89 11.08
CA SER A 124 31.85 -15.88 11.99
C SER A 124 33.13 -15.71 11.17
N THR A 125 33.98 -14.80 11.61
CA THR A 125 35.32 -14.55 11.10
C THR A 125 36.15 -15.83 11.08
N SER A 126 36.11 -16.55 9.95
CA SER A 126 37.14 -17.52 9.58
C SER A 126 37.50 -17.28 8.13
N SER A 127 38.73 -16.79 7.94
CA SER A 127 39.39 -16.57 6.66
C SER A 127 39.42 -17.85 5.83
N SER A 128 38.45 -18.00 4.95
CA SER A 128 38.54 -18.81 3.74
C SER A 128 37.58 -18.19 2.74
N SER A 129 38.10 -17.89 1.55
CA SER A 129 37.45 -17.11 0.51
C SER A 129 36.00 -17.55 0.29
N PRO A 130 34.99 -16.66 0.38
CA PRO A 130 33.63 -17.05 0.11
C PRO A 130 33.48 -17.28 -1.39
N SER A 131 33.20 -18.51 -1.77
CA SER A 131 32.62 -18.86 -3.05
C SER A 131 31.37 -18.00 -3.29
N SER A 132 31.43 -17.24 -4.37
CA SER A 132 30.40 -16.32 -4.88
C SER A 132 29.12 -17.05 -5.30
N GLN A 133 28.26 -17.42 -4.34
CA GLN A 133 26.92 -17.96 -4.60
C GLN A 133 25.88 -17.36 -3.63
N ALA A 134 25.68 -16.04 -3.69
CA ALA A 134 24.47 -15.38 -3.16
C ALA A 134 24.21 -14.00 -3.80
N ALA A 135 24.78 -13.75 -4.99
CA ALA A 135 24.62 -12.52 -5.75
C ALA A 135 24.29 -12.90 -7.19
N GLY A 136 23.01 -13.11 -7.51
CA GLY A 136 22.63 -13.55 -8.85
C GLY A 136 21.15 -13.81 -9.15
N SER A 137 20.22 -13.60 -8.22
CA SER A 137 18.80 -13.70 -8.55
C SER A 137 18.26 -12.34 -9.04
N GLU A 138 17.67 -12.33 -10.24
CA GLU A 138 17.05 -11.15 -10.82
C GLU A 138 15.77 -10.77 -10.04
N PRO A 139 15.36 -9.48 -10.06
CA PRO A 139 14.10 -9.05 -9.47
C PRO A 139 12.91 -9.78 -10.09
N TYR A 140 11.93 -10.16 -9.28
CA TYR A 140 10.68 -10.75 -9.77
C TYR A 140 9.84 -9.70 -10.50
N ILE A 141 9.60 -9.90 -11.80
CA ILE A 141 8.75 -9.02 -12.60
C ILE A 141 7.42 -9.74 -12.87
N PRO A 142 6.29 -9.25 -12.34
CA PRO A 142 4.98 -9.85 -12.61
C PRO A 142 4.60 -9.68 -14.10
N PRO A 143 3.73 -10.55 -14.63
CA PRO A 143 3.32 -10.50 -16.02
C PRO A 143 2.72 -9.13 -16.38
N ASP A 144 3.08 -8.65 -17.58
CA ASP A 144 2.55 -7.43 -18.18
C ASP A 144 2.78 -6.14 -17.35
N ALA A 145 3.65 -6.18 -16.35
CA ALA A 145 4.00 -5.00 -15.59
C ALA A 145 5.01 -4.11 -16.34
N HIS A 146 4.72 -2.83 -16.41
CA HIS A 146 5.56 -1.83 -17.03
C HIS A 146 6.17 -0.93 -15.96
N HIS A 147 7.50 -0.97 -15.79
CA HIS A 147 8.16 -0.18 -14.75
C HIS A 147 9.05 0.93 -15.33
N LEU A 148 8.99 2.09 -14.69
CA LEU A 148 9.84 3.24 -14.93
C LEU A 148 10.73 3.46 -13.71
N HIS A 149 11.97 2.97 -13.79
CA HIS A 149 12.93 3.05 -12.69
C HIS A 149 13.75 4.34 -12.79
N GLY A 150 13.37 5.34 -12.01
CA GLY A 150 14.06 6.62 -11.94
C GLY A 150 13.14 7.80 -11.68
N SER A 151 13.76 8.98 -11.57
CA SER A 151 13.06 10.17 -11.07
C SER A 151 11.95 10.65 -12.02
N ILE A 152 10.93 11.26 -11.43
CA ILE A 152 9.78 11.82 -12.17
C ILE A 152 10.24 12.82 -13.25
N TYR A 153 11.18 13.69 -12.92
CA TYR A 153 11.66 14.70 -13.88
C TYR A 153 12.39 14.08 -15.07
N HIS A 154 13.23 13.09 -14.82
CA HIS A 154 14.03 12.45 -15.88
C HIS A 154 13.18 11.63 -16.84
N LEU A 155 12.23 10.84 -16.32
CA LEU A 155 11.45 9.90 -17.13
C LEU A 155 10.14 10.49 -17.67
N LYS A 156 9.78 11.72 -17.29
CA LYS A 156 8.56 12.40 -17.76
C LYS A 156 8.42 12.44 -19.30
N PRO A 157 9.46 12.75 -20.10
CA PRO A 157 9.32 12.77 -21.55
C PRO A 157 8.91 11.40 -22.11
N SER A 158 9.60 10.33 -21.70
CA SER A 158 9.31 8.96 -22.13
C SER A 158 7.93 8.50 -21.65
N PHE A 159 7.55 8.81 -20.41
CA PHE A 159 6.21 8.53 -19.90
C PHE A 159 5.14 9.24 -20.73
N THR A 160 5.34 10.54 -21.01
CA THR A 160 4.35 11.33 -21.77
C THR A 160 4.13 10.78 -23.18
N GLN A 161 5.17 10.22 -23.79
CA GLN A 161 5.10 9.65 -25.14
C GLN A 161 4.47 8.25 -25.18
N LEU A 162 4.76 7.40 -24.19
CA LEU A 162 4.47 5.96 -24.26
C LEU A 162 3.30 5.52 -23.37
N ALA A 163 3.02 6.24 -22.29
CA ALA A 163 2.03 5.80 -21.32
C ALA A 163 0.61 5.97 -21.85
N PRO A 164 -0.28 4.98 -21.64
CA PRO A 164 -1.68 5.11 -22.00
C PRO A 164 -2.40 6.12 -21.08
N LYS A 165 -3.72 6.24 -21.26
CA LYS A 165 -4.58 6.80 -20.22
C LYS A 165 -4.93 5.71 -19.21
N PHE A 166 -4.92 6.07 -17.94
CA PHE A 166 -5.21 5.18 -16.81
C PHE A 166 -6.59 5.48 -16.22
N ARG A 167 -7.32 4.43 -15.83
CA ARG A 167 -8.56 4.57 -15.06
C ARG A 167 -8.29 4.75 -13.56
N LEU A 168 -7.09 4.39 -13.10
CA LEU A 168 -6.64 4.63 -11.74
C LEU A 168 -5.18 5.10 -11.74
N ILE A 169 -4.91 6.21 -11.08
CA ILE A 169 -3.56 6.63 -10.71
C ILE A 169 -3.47 6.64 -9.18
N ILE A 170 -2.64 5.77 -8.60
CA ILE A 170 -2.39 5.73 -7.16
C ILE A 170 -1.00 6.30 -6.84
N MET A 171 -0.88 7.03 -5.72
CA MET A 171 0.36 7.69 -5.33
C MET A 171 0.64 7.52 -3.82
N ASP A 172 1.89 7.23 -3.46
CA ASP A 172 2.41 7.31 -2.08
C ASP A 172 3.59 8.31 -2.03
N PRO A 173 3.32 9.64 -2.08
CA PRO A 173 4.38 10.63 -2.16
C PRO A 173 5.32 10.59 -0.94
N PRO A 174 6.60 10.97 -1.10
CA PRO A 174 7.58 10.95 -0.01
C PRO A 174 7.38 12.14 0.95
N TRP A 175 6.25 12.16 1.68
CA TRP A 175 5.90 13.24 2.59
C TRP A 175 6.98 13.47 3.66
N PRO A 176 7.37 14.74 3.94
CA PRO A 176 8.42 15.01 4.92
C PRO A 176 8.04 14.54 6.33
N ASN A 177 8.90 13.69 6.91
CA ASN A 177 8.78 13.26 8.29
C ASN A 177 9.93 13.83 9.14
N ARG A 178 9.61 14.47 10.28
CA ARG A 178 10.62 15.12 11.13
C ARG A 178 11.56 14.09 11.78
N SER A 179 11.10 12.86 12.01
CA SER A 179 11.90 11.79 12.65
C SER A 179 12.96 11.17 11.73
N VAL A 180 12.67 11.03 10.43
CA VAL A 180 13.60 10.44 9.45
C VAL A 180 14.77 11.38 9.12
N ARG A 181 14.58 12.69 9.35
CA ARG A 181 15.56 13.74 9.07
C ARG A 181 16.84 13.64 9.92
N ARG A 182 16.87 12.79 10.96
CA ARG A 182 18.02 12.63 11.87
C ARG A 182 18.90 11.40 11.60
N THR A 183 18.49 10.43 10.77
CA THR A 183 19.15 9.10 10.78
C THR A 183 19.73 8.64 9.44
N THR A 184 19.45 9.26 8.28
CA THR A 184 20.00 8.70 7.02
C THR A 184 20.30 9.73 5.94
N ALA A 185 21.59 9.97 5.71
CA ALA A 185 22.13 10.77 4.60
C ALA A 185 22.01 10.12 3.20
N ARG A 186 21.35 8.95 3.09
CA ARG A 186 21.24 8.15 1.85
C ARG A 186 19.86 8.13 1.19
N TYR A 187 18.79 8.57 1.86
CA TYR A 187 17.45 8.65 1.25
C TYR A 187 17.19 10.06 0.71
N LYS A 188 16.79 10.17 -0.57
CA LYS A 188 16.21 11.41 -1.12
C LYS A 188 14.77 11.59 -0.63
N THR A 189 14.54 11.59 0.69
CA THR A 189 13.26 12.07 1.23
C THR A 189 13.10 13.55 0.85
N ALA A 190 11.91 13.95 0.41
CA ALA A 190 11.64 15.35 0.12
C ALA A 190 11.94 16.20 1.36
N ARG A 191 12.74 17.26 1.18
CA ARG A 191 13.26 18.05 2.31
C ARG A 191 12.20 18.98 2.87
N SER A 192 11.19 19.31 2.06
CA SER A 192 10.11 20.24 2.36
C SER A 192 8.78 19.82 1.71
N LEU A 193 7.67 20.44 2.15
CA LEU A 193 6.36 20.24 1.51
C LEU A 193 6.33 20.82 0.09
N SER A 194 7.06 21.91 -0.17
CA SER A 194 7.19 22.50 -1.51
C SER A 194 7.89 21.56 -2.49
N ASP A 195 8.88 20.79 -2.03
CA ASP A 195 9.54 19.78 -2.89
C ASP A 195 8.54 18.70 -3.33
N VAL A 196 7.71 18.20 -2.39
CA VAL A 196 6.66 17.23 -2.72
C VAL A 196 5.61 17.84 -3.65
N GLN A 197 5.21 19.09 -3.44
CA GLN A 197 4.27 19.78 -4.31
C GLN A 197 4.79 19.87 -5.74
N SER A 198 6.07 20.24 -5.91
CA SER A 198 6.72 20.28 -7.23
C SER A 198 6.81 18.88 -7.86
N LEU A 199 7.14 17.85 -7.08
CA LEU A 199 7.17 16.46 -7.55
C LEU A 199 5.79 16.00 -8.03
N LEU A 200 4.74 16.28 -7.26
CA LEU A 200 3.37 15.96 -7.65
C LEU A 200 3.03 16.65 -8.98
N ARG A 201 3.18 17.98 -9.05
CA ARG A 201 2.91 18.76 -10.28
C ARG A 201 3.71 18.31 -11.50
N ALA A 202 4.88 17.69 -11.30
CA ALA A 202 5.67 17.15 -12.39
C ALA A 202 5.00 15.94 -13.06
N VAL A 203 4.23 15.13 -12.33
CA VAL A 203 3.48 13.98 -12.86
C VAL A 203 2.39 14.49 -13.81
N PRO A 204 2.35 14.05 -15.08
CA PRO A 204 1.40 14.57 -16.07
C PRO A 204 -0.01 13.92 -15.94
N VAL A 205 -0.59 13.98 -14.74
CA VAL A 205 -1.91 13.40 -14.42
C VAL A 205 -3.01 13.86 -15.39
N PRO A 206 -3.19 15.16 -15.71
CA PRO A 206 -4.31 15.58 -16.56
C PRO A 206 -4.29 14.97 -17.97
N ALA A 207 -3.10 14.68 -18.51
CA ALA A 207 -2.93 14.11 -19.85
C ALA A 207 -3.16 12.59 -19.87
N HIS A 208 -2.85 11.90 -18.77
CA HIS A 208 -2.89 10.44 -18.68
C HIS A 208 -4.00 9.88 -17.78
N LEU A 209 -4.88 10.71 -17.25
CA LEU A 209 -6.07 10.25 -16.56
C LEU A 209 -7.22 10.09 -17.56
N ALA A 210 -7.89 8.93 -17.57
CA ALA A 210 -9.13 8.72 -18.30
C ALA A 210 -10.22 9.74 -17.85
N ASP A 211 -11.24 9.92 -18.67
CA ASP A 211 -12.30 10.90 -18.39
C ASP A 211 -13.09 10.55 -17.11
N ASP A 212 -13.30 9.26 -16.88
CA ASP A 212 -13.93 8.65 -15.69
C ASP A 212 -12.90 8.06 -14.72
N GLY A 213 -11.62 8.43 -14.87
CA GLY A 213 -10.53 7.93 -14.05
C GLY A 213 -10.51 8.51 -12.63
N LEU A 214 -9.89 7.78 -11.72
CA LEU A 214 -9.67 8.16 -10.33
C LEU A 214 -8.19 8.43 -10.05
N VAL A 215 -7.94 9.37 -9.14
CA VAL A 215 -6.61 9.58 -8.54
C VAL A 215 -6.70 9.33 -7.04
N ALA A 216 -5.92 8.39 -6.54
CA ALA A 216 -5.89 8.03 -5.12
C ALA A 216 -4.52 8.35 -4.52
N VAL A 217 -4.47 9.19 -3.48
CA VAL A 217 -3.19 9.64 -2.91
C VAL A 217 -3.14 9.37 -1.42
N TRP A 218 -2.16 8.59 -0.99
CA TRP A 218 -1.88 8.36 0.43
C TRP A 218 -1.36 9.65 1.05
N ILE A 219 -1.91 10.02 2.20
CA ILE A 219 -1.49 11.19 2.97
C ILE A 219 -1.26 10.83 4.44
N THR A 220 -0.41 11.63 5.10
CA THR A 220 -0.28 11.59 6.56
C THR A 220 -1.42 12.39 7.21
N ASN A 221 -1.66 12.20 8.51
CA ASN A 221 -2.69 12.92 9.27
C ASN A 221 -2.39 14.41 9.54
N LYS A 222 -1.36 15.01 8.89
CA LYS A 222 -1.06 16.43 9.03
C LYS A 222 -2.03 17.26 8.17
N PRO A 223 -2.80 18.20 8.72
CA PRO A 223 -3.81 18.97 7.97
C PRO A 223 -3.25 19.71 6.75
N ARG A 224 -2.06 20.31 6.88
CA ARG A 224 -1.37 21.02 5.78
C ARG A 224 -1.09 20.15 4.56
N ILE A 225 -0.95 18.83 4.73
CA ILE A 225 -0.74 17.92 3.59
C ILE A 225 -2.04 17.74 2.81
N ALA A 226 -3.18 17.62 3.50
CA ALA A 226 -4.48 17.53 2.85
C ALA A 226 -4.81 18.83 2.09
N GLU A 227 -4.55 20.00 2.69
CA GLU A 227 -4.74 21.31 2.04
C GLU A 227 -3.88 21.45 0.78
N LEU A 228 -2.58 21.14 0.88
CA LEU A 228 -1.66 21.19 -0.25
C LEU A 228 -2.12 20.27 -1.38
N LEU A 229 -2.48 19.03 -1.04
CA LEU A 229 -2.94 18.07 -2.03
C LEU A 229 -4.24 18.53 -2.70
N ARG A 230 -5.21 19.09 -1.95
CA ARG A 230 -6.43 19.66 -2.55
C ARG A 230 -6.14 20.76 -3.56
N GLY A 231 -5.14 21.61 -3.29
CA GLY A 231 -4.66 22.60 -4.25
C GLY A 231 -4.10 21.97 -5.54
N VAL A 232 -3.23 20.95 -5.41
CA VAL A 232 -2.68 20.22 -6.56
C VAL A 232 -3.78 19.49 -7.36
N LEU A 233 -4.73 18.85 -6.68
CA LEU A 233 -5.86 18.19 -7.32
C LEU A 233 -6.72 19.19 -8.12
N ALA A 234 -6.97 20.38 -7.57
CA ALA A 234 -7.71 21.43 -8.26
C ALA A 234 -6.99 21.92 -9.53
N GLU A 235 -5.66 22.06 -9.48
CA GLU A 235 -4.84 22.37 -10.67
C GLU A 235 -4.93 21.29 -11.75
N TRP A 236 -5.14 20.03 -11.36
CA TRP A 236 -5.41 18.93 -12.29
C TRP A 236 -6.87 18.84 -12.78
N GLY A 237 -7.74 19.75 -12.34
CA GLY A 237 -9.17 19.71 -12.64
C GLY A 237 -9.93 18.60 -11.90
N LEU A 238 -9.44 18.20 -10.72
CA LEU A 238 -9.99 17.14 -9.89
C LEU A 238 -10.53 17.70 -8.56
N HIS A 239 -11.49 17.00 -7.96
CA HIS A 239 -11.87 17.19 -6.56
C HIS A 239 -11.90 15.85 -5.82
N VAL A 240 -11.70 15.89 -4.50
CA VAL A 240 -11.86 14.72 -3.65
C VAL A 240 -13.32 14.30 -3.63
N ALA A 241 -13.60 13.05 -4.00
CA ALA A 241 -14.93 12.45 -4.05
C ALA A 241 -15.18 11.48 -2.89
N ALA A 242 -14.13 10.82 -2.40
CA ALA A 242 -14.20 9.95 -1.24
C ALA A 242 -12.88 9.95 -0.47
N GLU A 243 -12.93 9.47 0.75
CA GLU A 243 -11.76 9.23 1.58
C GLU A 243 -11.79 7.80 2.09
N TRP A 244 -10.68 7.09 1.91
CA TRP A 244 -10.49 5.78 2.51
C TRP A 244 -9.49 5.89 3.67
N THR A 245 -9.71 5.12 4.72
CA THR A 245 -8.89 5.12 5.93
C THR A 245 -8.31 3.73 6.15
N TRP A 246 -6.99 3.61 6.20
CA TRP A 246 -6.33 2.38 6.62
C TRP A 246 -6.10 2.42 8.13
N LEU A 247 -6.92 1.69 8.90
CA LEU A 247 -6.73 1.46 10.32
C LEU A 247 -5.77 0.28 10.55
N LYS A 248 -4.69 0.56 11.27
CA LYS A 248 -3.65 -0.40 11.63
C LYS A 248 -3.97 -1.03 12.98
N VAL A 249 -4.11 -2.35 12.94
CA VAL A 249 -4.43 -3.16 14.11
C VAL A 249 -3.35 -4.19 14.39
N THR A 250 -3.36 -4.73 15.61
CA THR A 250 -2.66 -5.95 15.98
C THR A 250 -3.30 -7.19 15.34
N ALA A 251 -2.65 -8.34 15.44
CA ALA A 251 -3.14 -9.63 14.98
C ALA A 251 -4.52 -10.02 15.58
N ASP A 252 -4.85 -9.50 16.76
CA ASP A 252 -6.15 -9.68 17.44
C ASP A 252 -7.14 -8.52 17.22
N GLY A 253 -6.85 -7.59 16.29
CA GLY A 253 -7.80 -6.56 15.87
C GLY A 253 -7.82 -5.28 16.72
N ARG A 254 -6.93 -5.13 17.70
CA ARG A 254 -6.83 -3.90 18.52
C ARG A 254 -6.03 -2.82 17.79
N PRO A 255 -6.41 -1.53 17.88
CA PRO A 255 -5.61 -0.44 17.34
C PRO A 255 -4.18 -0.44 17.88
N LEU A 256 -3.18 -0.22 17.02
CA LEU A 256 -1.77 -0.22 17.44
C LEU A 256 -1.39 0.92 18.37
N TYR A 257 -2.18 1.99 18.36
CA TYR A 257 -2.09 3.13 19.26
C TYR A 257 -3.52 3.52 19.65
N PRO A 258 -3.74 4.21 20.77
CA PRO A 258 -5.03 4.81 21.08
C PRO A 258 -5.52 5.70 19.93
N LEU A 259 -6.81 5.64 19.60
CA LEU A 259 -7.37 6.41 18.46
C LEU A 259 -7.29 7.92 18.69
N ASP A 260 -7.31 8.35 19.95
CA ASP A 260 -7.17 9.73 20.41
C ASP A 260 -5.71 10.17 20.63
N SER A 261 -4.73 9.29 20.44
CA SER A 261 -3.30 9.60 20.61
C SER A 261 -2.88 10.85 19.82
N ALA A 262 -2.37 11.88 20.49
CA ALA A 262 -1.94 13.12 19.82
C ALA A 262 -0.74 12.89 18.87
N TRP A 263 0.20 12.03 19.26
CA TRP A 263 1.48 11.89 18.56
C TRP A 263 1.49 10.89 17.42
N ARG A 264 0.77 9.77 17.61
CA ARG A 264 0.75 8.66 16.65
C ARG A 264 -0.67 8.16 16.52
N LYS A 265 -1.28 8.47 15.37
CA LYS A 265 -2.55 7.88 14.98
C LYS A 265 -2.30 6.47 14.43
N PRO A 266 -3.11 5.46 14.79
CA PRO A 266 -3.01 4.11 14.23
C PRO A 266 -3.63 4.03 12.82
N TRP A 267 -3.83 5.13 12.09
CA TRP A 267 -4.37 5.09 10.74
C TRP A 267 -3.63 5.99 9.76
N GLU A 268 -3.79 5.69 8.48
CA GLU A 268 -3.40 6.54 7.34
C GLU A 268 -4.62 6.82 6.46
N ARG A 269 -4.62 7.96 5.76
CA ARG A 269 -5.74 8.36 4.89
C ARG A 269 -5.33 8.25 3.42
N LEU A 270 -6.29 7.93 2.58
CA LEU A 270 -6.18 7.90 1.12
C LEU A 270 -7.28 8.80 0.56
N LEU A 271 -6.91 9.94 -0.02
CA LEU A 271 -7.88 10.80 -0.69
C LEU A 271 -8.11 10.27 -2.10
N VAL A 272 -9.37 9.99 -2.44
CA VAL A 272 -9.79 9.53 -3.76
C VAL A 272 -10.46 10.68 -4.48
N ALA A 273 -9.88 11.10 -5.58
CA ALA A 273 -10.30 12.24 -6.38
C ALA A 273 -10.78 11.82 -7.77
N LYS A 274 -11.73 12.59 -8.31
CA LYS A 274 -12.26 12.43 -9.66
C LYS A 274 -12.31 13.76 -10.40
N ARG A 275 -12.51 13.71 -11.71
CA ARG A 275 -12.65 14.89 -12.55
C ARG A 275 -13.87 15.74 -12.16
N ILE A 276 -13.68 17.05 -12.07
CA ILE A 276 -14.76 18.01 -11.83
C ILE A 276 -15.77 17.92 -12.99
N GLY A 277 -17.06 17.91 -12.68
CA GLY A 277 -18.14 17.81 -13.67
C GLY A 277 -18.37 16.40 -14.26
N ARG A 278 -17.60 15.38 -13.85
CA ARG A 278 -17.86 13.97 -14.22
C ARG A 278 -18.47 13.21 -13.06
N ALA A 279 -19.31 12.22 -13.37
CA ALA A 279 -19.87 11.32 -12.36
C ALA A 279 -18.76 10.50 -11.68
N ALA A 280 -18.95 10.17 -10.40
CA ALA A 280 -18.12 9.14 -9.76
C ALA A 280 -18.51 7.76 -10.29
N PRO A 281 -17.61 6.77 -10.30
CA PRO A 281 -18.00 5.37 -10.44
C PRO A 281 -19.03 4.97 -9.38
N ASP A 282 -19.97 4.12 -9.76
CA ASP A 282 -20.99 3.60 -8.84
C ASP A 282 -20.33 2.87 -7.67
N GLY A 283 -20.86 3.08 -6.46
CA GLY A 283 -20.31 2.49 -5.24
C GLY A 283 -19.06 3.19 -4.68
N LEU A 284 -18.55 4.25 -5.31
CA LEU A 284 -17.48 5.06 -4.71
C LEU A 284 -18.01 5.78 -3.47
N ALA A 285 -17.60 5.30 -2.30
CA ALA A 285 -17.96 5.82 -0.99
C ALA A 285 -16.75 5.82 -0.05
N PRO A 286 -16.83 6.51 1.10
CA PRO A 286 -15.85 6.36 2.18
C PRO A 286 -15.69 4.89 2.59
N LYS A 287 -14.46 4.49 2.95
CA LYS A 287 -14.16 3.10 3.27
C LYS A 287 -13.08 2.98 4.35
N THR A 288 -13.30 2.13 5.33
CA THR A 288 -12.29 1.74 6.32
C THR A 288 -11.67 0.40 5.95
N ILE A 289 -10.36 0.40 5.72
CA ILE A 289 -9.55 -0.80 5.55
C ILE A 289 -8.90 -1.11 6.90
N VAL A 290 -9.29 -2.20 7.54
CA VAL A 290 -8.70 -2.68 8.78
C VAL A 290 -7.68 -3.74 8.45
N ALA A 291 -6.41 -3.51 8.77
CA ALA A 291 -5.34 -4.42 8.39
C ALA A 291 -4.16 -4.38 9.35
N VAL A 292 -3.57 -5.55 9.61
CA VAL A 292 -2.32 -5.67 10.37
C VAL A 292 -1.17 -5.15 9.51
N PRO A 293 -0.41 -4.13 9.93
CA PRO A 293 0.68 -3.62 9.12
C PRO A 293 1.79 -4.63 9.00
N ASP A 294 2.62 -4.43 8.00
CA ASP A 294 3.70 -5.31 7.67
C ASP A 294 5.03 -4.54 7.66
N VAL A 295 6.02 -4.84 6.80
CA VAL A 295 7.31 -4.16 6.80
C VAL A 295 7.13 -2.66 6.59
N HIS A 296 8.04 -1.88 7.16
CA HIS A 296 7.88 -0.44 7.26
C HIS A 296 7.58 0.21 5.90
N SER A 297 6.50 1.00 5.86
CA SER A 297 6.04 1.74 4.69
C SER A 297 5.60 0.86 3.50
N ARG A 298 5.39 -0.45 3.65
CA ARG A 298 4.70 -1.29 2.65
C ARG A 298 3.19 -1.17 2.85
N LYS A 299 2.51 -0.62 1.85
CA LYS A 299 1.05 -0.38 1.85
C LYS A 299 0.32 -1.65 1.37
N PRO A 300 -0.96 -1.85 1.75
CA PRO A 300 -1.80 -2.86 1.10
C PRO A 300 -1.92 -2.60 -0.40
N SER A 301 -2.03 -3.67 -1.18
CA SER A 301 -2.47 -3.52 -2.56
C SER A 301 -3.95 -3.18 -2.58
N LEU A 302 -4.31 -2.07 -3.23
CA LEU A 302 -5.69 -1.64 -3.38
C LEU A 302 -6.31 -2.08 -4.72
N ARG A 303 -5.59 -2.89 -5.50
CA ARG A 303 -6.05 -3.33 -6.83
C ARG A 303 -7.42 -4.00 -6.78
N GLY A 304 -7.61 -4.97 -5.88
CA GLY A 304 -8.92 -5.64 -5.75
C GLY A 304 -10.04 -4.66 -5.38
N LEU A 305 -9.80 -3.78 -4.40
CA LEU A 305 -10.81 -2.83 -3.91
C LEU A 305 -11.21 -1.77 -4.94
N PHE A 306 -10.28 -1.33 -5.79
CA PHE A 306 -10.61 -0.46 -6.92
C PHE A 306 -11.17 -1.25 -8.11
N GLY A 307 -10.81 -2.53 -8.28
CA GLY A 307 -11.40 -3.43 -9.28
C GLY A 307 -12.90 -3.59 -9.11
N ASP A 308 -13.39 -3.63 -7.86
CA ASP A 308 -14.84 -3.61 -7.55
C ASP A 308 -15.57 -2.39 -8.17
N LEU A 309 -14.86 -1.27 -8.33
CA LEU A 309 -15.42 0.00 -8.84
C LEU A 309 -15.15 0.22 -10.33
N LEU A 310 -14.02 -0.29 -10.84
CA LEU A 310 -13.50 0.02 -12.17
C LEU A 310 -13.62 -1.15 -13.16
N GLY A 311 -14.02 -2.33 -12.70
CA GLY A 311 -14.11 -3.56 -13.49
C GLY A 311 -12.78 -4.33 -13.58
N PRO A 312 -12.76 -5.49 -14.27
CA PRO A 312 -11.60 -6.39 -14.30
C PRO A 312 -10.50 -6.00 -15.31
N ASP A 313 -10.77 -5.11 -16.26
CA ASP A 313 -9.84 -4.82 -17.38
C ASP A 313 -9.12 -3.47 -17.26
N TYR A 314 -9.20 -2.84 -16.08
CA TYR A 314 -8.60 -1.52 -15.91
C TYR A 314 -7.08 -1.58 -15.76
N VAL A 315 -6.40 -0.68 -16.46
CA VAL A 315 -4.97 -0.45 -16.31
C VAL A 315 -4.75 0.67 -15.31
N GLY A 316 -3.95 0.39 -14.28
CA GLY A 316 -3.56 1.35 -13.26
C GLY A 316 -2.12 1.85 -13.43
N LEU A 317 -1.85 3.00 -12.82
CA LEU A 317 -0.51 3.56 -12.62
C LEU A 317 -0.24 3.75 -11.12
N GLU A 318 0.85 3.20 -10.62
CA GLU A 318 1.39 3.53 -9.30
C GLU A 318 2.57 4.50 -9.45
N VAL A 319 2.49 5.67 -8.82
CA VAL A 319 3.57 6.68 -8.81
C VAL A 319 4.19 6.77 -7.42
N PHE A 320 5.51 6.98 -7.39
CA PHE A 320 6.36 6.79 -6.21
C PHE A 320 6.39 5.32 -5.75
N ALA A 321 6.20 4.43 -6.73
CA ALA A 321 6.10 3.00 -6.52
C ALA A 321 7.38 2.41 -5.92
N ARG A 322 7.20 1.38 -5.09
CA ARG A 322 8.29 0.56 -4.53
C ARG A 322 8.15 -0.93 -4.84
N GLY A 323 7.02 -1.32 -5.43
CA GLY A 323 6.76 -2.65 -5.96
C GLY A 323 6.05 -2.55 -7.31
N LEU A 324 5.79 -3.70 -7.91
CA LEU A 324 5.05 -3.79 -9.17
C LEU A 324 3.71 -4.48 -8.95
N THR A 325 2.80 -4.23 -9.87
CA THR A 325 1.51 -4.88 -9.97
C THR A 325 1.35 -5.42 -11.39
N ALA A 326 0.89 -6.66 -11.54
CA ALA A 326 0.68 -7.28 -12.85
C ALA A 326 -0.26 -6.45 -13.72
N GLY A 327 0.11 -6.25 -14.99
CA GLY A 327 -0.64 -5.44 -15.95
C GLY A 327 -0.65 -3.93 -15.68
N TRP A 328 0.02 -3.43 -14.64
CA TRP A 328 0.05 -2.00 -14.30
C TRP A 328 1.35 -1.34 -14.70
N TRP A 329 1.28 -0.01 -14.81
CA TRP A 329 2.46 0.83 -14.84
C TRP A 329 2.89 1.19 -13.42
N SER A 330 4.20 1.17 -13.16
CA SER A 330 4.78 1.55 -11.87
C SER A 330 5.95 2.50 -12.10
N TRP A 331 5.98 3.65 -11.42
CA TRP A 331 7.00 4.68 -11.61
C TRP A 331 7.57 5.16 -10.28
N GLY A 332 8.88 5.01 -10.10
CA GLY A 332 9.57 5.51 -8.91
C GLY A 332 11.07 5.31 -8.91
N ASP A 333 11.76 6.01 -8.02
CA ASP A 333 13.20 5.87 -7.79
C ASP A 333 13.57 4.51 -7.14
N GLU A 334 12.61 3.84 -6.49
CA GLU A 334 12.79 2.55 -5.81
C GLU A 334 11.82 1.49 -6.35
N VAL A 335 11.37 1.60 -7.60
CA VAL A 335 10.24 0.82 -8.16
C VAL A 335 10.41 -0.70 -8.08
N LEU A 336 11.66 -1.20 -8.08
CA LEU A 336 11.98 -2.62 -7.97
C LEU A 336 12.35 -3.07 -6.55
N LYS A 337 12.19 -2.22 -5.53
CA LYS A 337 12.63 -2.51 -4.15
C LYS A 337 11.99 -3.76 -3.59
N PHE A 338 10.67 -3.87 -3.64
CA PHE A 338 9.94 -5.04 -3.16
C PHE A 338 9.92 -6.20 -4.16
N GLN A 339 10.52 -6.02 -5.34
CA GLN A 339 10.75 -7.11 -6.29
C GLN A 339 12.08 -7.82 -6.13
N GLN A 340 12.95 -7.32 -5.25
CA GLN A 340 14.21 -7.98 -5.00
C GLN A 340 13.99 -9.36 -4.33
N PRO A 341 14.78 -10.39 -4.68
CA PRO A 341 14.60 -11.77 -4.22
C PRO A 341 14.50 -11.94 -2.70
N GLN A 342 15.17 -11.11 -1.91
CA GLN A 342 15.09 -11.16 -0.44
C GLN A 342 13.70 -10.84 0.13
N HIS A 343 12.76 -10.37 -0.69
CA HIS A 343 11.37 -10.13 -0.31
C HIS A 343 10.44 -11.28 -0.68
N TRP A 344 10.93 -12.31 -1.38
CA TRP A 344 10.12 -13.40 -1.93
C TRP A 344 10.55 -14.76 -1.41
N HIS A 345 9.56 -15.53 -0.97
CA HIS A 345 9.70 -16.96 -0.75
C HIS A 345 9.31 -17.68 -2.05
N THR A 346 10.27 -17.80 -2.96
CA THR A 346 10.08 -18.52 -4.22
C THR A 346 10.25 -20.02 -3.95
N LEU A 347 9.21 -20.83 -4.18
CA LEU A 347 9.27 -22.30 -4.09
C LEU A 347 10.17 -22.95 -5.16
N GLN A 348 11.04 -22.20 -5.83
CA GLN A 348 11.98 -22.73 -6.82
C GLN A 348 13.11 -23.59 -6.21
N ASN A 349 13.19 -23.72 -4.88
CA ASN A 349 14.23 -24.46 -4.17
C ASN A 349 13.72 -25.60 -3.27
N GLN A 350 12.62 -26.27 -3.64
CA GLN A 350 12.28 -27.58 -3.04
C GLN A 350 11.94 -28.62 -4.10
#